data_AF-A0AA39P9T6-F1
#
_entry.id   AF-A0AA39P9T6-F1
#
_cell.length_a   1.000
_cell.length_b   1.000
_cell.length_c   1.000
_cell.angle_alpha   90.00
_cell.angle_beta   90.00
_cell.angle_gamma   90.00
#
_symmetry.space_group_name_H-M   'P 1'
#
loop_
_entity.id
_entity.type
_entity.pdbx_description
1 polymer ?
#
loop_
_entity_poly.entity_id
_entity_poly.type
_entity_poly.pdbx_seq_one_letter_code
_entity_poly.pdbx_strand_id
1 'polypeptide(L)'
;MVSTGKPIDLSRYKSADDGGRIVTFISIFGIPTHPKKSNPVDGTHLVHWRVHLRWAGVRVNTLAKGSVVLDTYKDDPADSIVRIEVYSKSTVVSAAASTYWELSIPVIKAGLQVQTFVAMITANGHERYKYDGNGSGCLSWSTRLLNDYVAAGYVDAQAMQNFAKFITTTRHYVAGFYWIPDDQGTYI
;
A
#
# COMPACT_ATOMS: atom_id res chain seq x y z
N MET A 1 21.32 20.55 0.00
CA MET A 1 19.90 20.91 0.20
C MET A 1 19.19 19.67 0.70
N VAL A 2 18.54 19.74 1.86
CA VAL A 2 17.68 18.65 2.35
C VAL A 2 16.48 18.60 1.40
N SER A 3 16.33 17.51 0.64
CA SER A 3 15.17 17.35 -0.22
C SER A 3 13.96 17.19 0.69
N THR A 4 13.07 18.19 0.67
CA THR A 4 11.81 18.12 1.40
C THR A 4 10.89 17.16 0.67
N GLY A 5 10.37 16.14 1.35
CA GLY A 5 9.37 15.24 0.77
C GLY A 5 8.18 16.00 0.19
N LYS A 6 7.47 15.37 -0.73
CA LYS A 6 6.25 15.95 -1.32
C LYS A 6 5.11 15.87 -0.31
N PRO A 7 4.20 16.87 -0.28
CA PRO A 7 2.99 16.74 0.53
C PRO A 7 2.18 15.53 0.08
N ILE A 8 1.47 14.90 1.03
CA ILE A 8 0.51 13.84 0.72
C ILE A 8 -0.61 14.45 -0.14
N ASP A 9 -0.91 13.82 -1.27
CA ASP A 9 -2.03 14.23 -2.11
C ASP A 9 -3.33 13.59 -1.64
N LEU A 10 -4.28 14.47 -1.32
CA LEU A 10 -5.64 14.15 -0.86
C LEU A 10 -6.70 14.59 -1.88
N SER A 11 -6.33 15.01 -3.08
CA SER A 11 -7.25 15.55 -4.10
C SER A 11 -8.39 14.57 -4.48
N ARG A 12 -8.15 13.27 -4.32
CA ARG A 12 -9.11 12.19 -4.61
C ARG A 12 -9.64 11.49 -3.36
N TYR A 13 -9.30 12.02 -2.19
CA TYR A 13 -9.82 11.56 -0.92
C TYR A 13 -11.17 12.20 -0.64
N LYS A 14 -12.15 11.40 -0.22
CA LYS A 14 -13.49 11.90 0.11
C LYS A 14 -13.54 12.21 1.58
N SER A 15 -13.91 13.45 1.93
CA SER A 15 -14.13 13.86 3.32
C SER A 15 -15.19 13.01 4.04
N ALA A 16 -16.13 12.39 3.31
CA ALA A 16 -17.08 11.46 3.91
C ALA A 16 -16.44 10.16 4.48
N ASP A 17 -15.20 9.85 4.10
CA ASP A 17 -14.43 8.77 4.69
C ASP A 17 -13.66 9.23 5.96
N ASP A 18 -13.57 10.54 6.22
CA ASP A 18 -13.13 11.11 7.50
C ASP A 18 -14.20 10.99 8.57
N GLY A 19 -13.79 10.73 9.81
CA GLY A 19 -14.67 10.80 10.99
C GLY A 19 -15.76 9.72 11.08
N GLY A 20 -16.09 9.05 9.98
CA GLY A 20 -17.21 8.10 9.89
C GLY A 20 -16.82 6.66 9.56
N ARG A 21 -15.55 6.38 9.24
CA ARG A 21 -15.06 5.03 8.91
C ARG A 21 -14.08 4.54 9.97
N ILE A 22 -14.50 3.51 10.71
CA ILE A 22 -13.60 2.76 11.59
C ILE A 22 -12.94 1.66 10.77
N VAL A 23 -11.61 1.75 10.63
CA VAL A 23 -10.81 0.75 9.91
C VAL A 23 -10.78 -0.52 10.75
N THR A 24 -11.20 -1.62 10.14
CA THR A 24 -11.24 -2.95 10.78
C THR A 24 -10.26 -3.92 10.12
N PHE A 25 -9.79 -3.62 8.92
CA PHE A 25 -8.78 -4.42 8.22
C PHE A 25 -7.83 -3.50 7.44
N ILE A 26 -6.56 -3.90 7.39
CA ILE A 26 -5.55 -3.36 6.50
C ILE A 26 -5.27 -4.43 5.45
N SER A 27 -5.22 -4.08 4.18
CA SER A 27 -4.95 -5.04 3.11
C SER A 27 -3.82 -4.54 2.23
N ILE A 28 -2.80 -5.38 2.02
CA ILE A 28 -1.69 -5.07 1.13
C ILE A 28 -1.94 -5.78 -0.19
N PHE A 29 -2.09 -4.99 -1.26
CA PHE A 29 -2.42 -5.47 -2.59
C PHE A 29 -1.24 -5.39 -3.52
N GLY A 30 -0.94 -6.49 -4.22
CA GLY A 30 -0.09 -6.53 -5.40
C GLY A 30 -0.97 -6.59 -6.66
N ILE A 31 -0.78 -5.67 -7.60
CA ILE A 31 -1.57 -5.60 -8.84
C ILE A 31 -0.64 -5.32 -10.02
N PRO A 32 -0.77 -5.99 -11.16
CA PRO A 32 0.06 -5.69 -12.33
C PRO A 32 -0.12 -4.24 -12.80
N THR A 33 0.97 -3.56 -13.16
CA THR A 33 0.94 -2.14 -13.52
C THR A 33 0.17 -1.89 -14.83
N HIS A 34 -0.47 -0.73 -14.97
CA HIS A 34 -0.99 -0.26 -16.26
C HIS A 34 -0.47 1.17 -16.54
N PRO A 35 0.14 1.44 -17.71
CA PRO A 35 0.49 0.48 -18.76
C PRO A 35 1.46 -0.61 -18.28
N LYS A 36 1.58 -1.70 -19.06
CA LYS A 36 2.48 -2.82 -18.73
C LYS A 36 3.92 -2.28 -18.65
N LYS A 37 4.54 -2.46 -17.49
CA LYS A 37 5.99 -2.29 -17.31
C LYS A 37 6.60 -3.69 -17.23
N SER A 38 7.66 -3.92 -18.00
CA SER A 38 8.28 -5.23 -18.11
C SER A 38 9.60 -5.26 -17.34
N ASN A 39 9.90 -6.40 -16.72
CA ASN A 39 11.24 -6.72 -16.25
C ASN A 39 12.22 -6.62 -17.44
N PRO A 40 13.32 -5.88 -17.31
CA PRO A 40 14.31 -5.74 -18.39
C PRO A 40 15.02 -7.05 -18.75
N VAL A 41 15.03 -8.04 -17.85
CA VAL A 41 15.73 -9.33 -18.05
C VAL A 41 14.90 -10.33 -18.84
N ASP A 42 13.63 -10.53 -18.46
CA ASP A 42 12.79 -11.62 -18.97
C ASP A 42 11.42 -11.17 -19.53
N GLY A 43 11.13 -9.86 -19.52
CA GLY A 43 9.89 -9.31 -20.07
C GLY A 43 8.62 -9.54 -19.22
N THR A 44 8.75 -10.14 -18.04
CA THR A 44 7.62 -10.39 -17.11
C THR A 44 7.01 -9.10 -16.60
N HIS A 45 5.71 -9.11 -16.28
CA HIS A 45 4.96 -7.89 -15.96
C HIS A 45 5.18 -7.46 -14.49
N LEU A 46 5.66 -6.23 -14.28
CA LEU A 46 5.81 -5.62 -12.96
C LEU A 46 4.50 -5.58 -12.17
N VAL A 47 4.60 -5.98 -10.90
CA VAL A 47 3.55 -5.86 -9.88
C VAL A 47 3.78 -4.61 -9.04
N HIS A 48 2.74 -3.79 -8.91
CA HIS A 48 2.69 -2.62 -8.04
C HIS A 48 1.99 -2.94 -6.72
N TRP A 49 2.56 -2.47 -5.62
CA TRP A 49 2.08 -2.72 -4.26
C TRP A 49 1.46 -1.47 -3.65
N ARG A 50 0.38 -1.65 -2.89
CA ARG A 50 -0.31 -0.55 -2.20
C ARG A 50 -1.08 -1.03 -0.99
N VAL A 51 -1.38 -0.11 -0.07
CA VAL A 51 -2.11 -0.40 1.17
C VAL A 51 -3.56 0.06 1.04
N HIS A 52 -4.50 -0.75 1.51
CA HIS A 52 -5.92 -0.46 1.53
C HIS A 52 -6.41 -0.50 2.97
N LEU A 53 -7.00 0.60 3.42
CA LEU A 53 -7.72 0.70 4.67
C LEU A 53 -9.18 0.31 4.43
N ARG A 54 -9.64 -0.74 5.11
CA ARG A 54 -10.97 -1.33 4.93
C ARG A 54 -11.74 -1.29 6.24
N TRP A 55 -13.06 -1.17 6.15
CA TRP A 55 -13.96 -1.08 7.29
C TRP A 55 -15.09 -2.12 7.20
N ALA A 56 -15.76 -2.36 8.31
CA ALA A 56 -16.91 -3.26 8.36
C ALA A 56 -18.06 -2.76 7.48
N GLY A 57 -18.73 -3.70 6.81
CA GLY A 57 -19.94 -3.50 6.03
C GLY A 57 -21.19 -3.50 6.90
N VAL A 58 -22.34 -3.40 6.24
CA VAL A 58 -23.66 -3.33 6.91
C VAL A 58 -24.02 -4.64 7.63
N ARG A 59 -23.46 -5.77 7.21
CA ARG A 59 -23.67 -7.07 7.85
C ARG A 59 -22.50 -7.40 8.79
N VAL A 60 -22.81 -8.04 9.90
CA VAL A 60 -21.83 -8.55 10.87
C VAL A 60 -20.79 -9.40 10.14
N ASN A 61 -19.51 -9.18 10.43
CA ASN A 61 -18.35 -9.87 9.84
C ASN A 61 -18.18 -9.72 8.31
N THR A 62 -18.88 -8.78 7.66
CA THR A 62 -18.64 -8.46 6.24
C THR A 62 -17.76 -7.23 6.11
N LEU A 63 -16.90 -7.19 5.10
CA LEU A 63 -16.16 -5.98 4.74
C LEU A 63 -17.02 -5.09 3.83
N ALA A 64 -16.95 -3.78 4.05
CA ALA A 64 -17.55 -2.84 3.13
C ALA A 64 -16.92 -2.97 1.74
N LYS A 65 -17.70 -2.62 0.71
CA LYS A 65 -17.19 -2.59 -0.67
C LYS A 65 -16.14 -1.49 -0.87
N GLY A 66 -16.20 -0.43 -0.07
CA GLY A 66 -15.26 0.70 -0.15
C GLY A 66 -13.93 0.45 0.55
N SER A 67 -12.94 1.27 0.19
CA SER A 67 -11.64 1.34 0.86
C SER A 67 -11.04 2.73 0.67
N VAL A 68 -10.08 3.07 1.53
CA VAL A 68 -9.15 4.18 1.28
C VAL A 68 -7.81 3.57 0.91
N VAL A 69 -7.26 4.00 -0.21
CA VAL A 69 -5.98 3.49 -0.72
C VAL A 69 -4.89 4.47 -0.32
N LEU A 70 -3.79 3.92 0.21
CA LEU A 70 -2.53 4.61 0.46
C LEU A 70 -1.55 4.07 -0.59
N ASP A 71 -1.08 4.94 -1.46
CA ASP A 71 -0.37 4.56 -2.67
C ASP A 71 0.87 5.42 -2.89
N THR A 72 1.87 4.85 -3.57
CA THR A 72 3.06 5.59 -4.01
C THR A 72 2.91 5.96 -5.48
N TYR A 73 3.17 7.21 -5.83
CA TYR A 73 3.03 7.74 -7.19
C TYR A 73 4.27 8.53 -7.61
N LYS A 74 4.68 8.41 -8.88
CA LYS A 74 5.73 9.25 -9.48
C LYS A 74 5.08 10.21 -10.47
N ASP A 75 5.14 11.51 -10.17
CA ASP A 75 4.66 12.58 -11.06
C ASP A 75 5.46 12.63 -12.35
N ASP A 76 6.78 12.54 -12.21
CA ASP A 76 7.75 12.47 -13.30
C ASP A 76 8.60 11.21 -13.11
N PRO A 77 8.74 10.35 -14.14
CA PRO A 77 9.67 9.22 -14.11
C PRO A 77 11.10 9.60 -13.69
N ALA A 78 11.58 10.79 -14.06
CA ALA A 78 12.91 11.31 -13.76
C ALA A 78 13.04 11.86 -12.33
N ASP A 79 11.94 12.22 -11.69
CA ASP A 79 11.97 12.67 -10.30
C ASP A 79 12.23 11.48 -9.37
N SER A 80 13.28 11.57 -8.57
CA SER A 80 13.60 10.53 -7.60
C SER A 80 12.66 10.54 -6.39
N ILE A 81 11.96 11.64 -6.14
CA ILE A 81 11.03 11.80 -5.02
C ILE A 81 9.64 11.29 -5.39
N VAL A 82 9.18 10.33 -4.61
CA VAL A 82 7.87 9.71 -4.75
C VAL A 82 6.86 10.53 -3.97
N ARG A 83 5.69 10.76 -4.57
CA ARG A 83 4.54 11.35 -3.91
C ARG A 83 3.69 10.24 -3.28
N ILE A 84 3.16 10.50 -2.09
CA ILE A 84 2.17 9.62 -1.49
C ILE A 84 0.78 10.13 -1.86
N GLU A 85 -0.05 9.25 -2.41
CA GLU A 85 -1.46 9.53 -2.71
C GLU A 85 -2.35 8.80 -1.71
N VAL A 86 -3.38 9.50 -1.24
CA VAL A 86 -4.45 8.92 -0.44
C VAL A 86 -5.76 9.19 -1.16
N TYR A 87 -6.51 8.13 -1.48
CA TYR A 87 -7.75 8.29 -2.25
C TYR A 87 -8.82 7.26 -1.91
N SER A 88 -10.07 7.68 -2.04
CA SER A 88 -11.23 6.82 -1.74
C SER A 88 -11.62 5.99 -2.95
N LYS A 89 -11.96 4.72 -2.71
CA LYS A 89 -12.54 3.82 -3.71
C LYS A 89 -13.88 3.25 -3.25
N SER A 90 -14.82 3.17 -4.18
CA SER A 90 -16.12 2.50 -3.97
C SER A 90 -16.04 0.98 -4.04
N THR A 91 -14.96 0.44 -4.62
CA THR A 91 -14.65 -0.99 -4.66
C THR A 91 -13.23 -1.24 -4.13
N VAL A 92 -13.03 -2.33 -3.39
CA VAL A 92 -11.71 -2.77 -2.93
C VAL A 92 -10.81 -3.05 -4.16
N VAL A 93 -11.27 -3.96 -5.02
CA VAL A 93 -10.59 -4.28 -6.29
C VAL A 93 -11.41 -3.74 -7.46
N SER A 94 -10.72 -3.28 -8.51
CA SER A 94 -11.40 -2.86 -9.75
C SER A 94 -11.93 -4.08 -10.49
N ALA A 95 -13.12 -3.99 -11.09
CA ALA A 95 -13.63 -5.06 -11.96
C ALA A 95 -12.73 -5.29 -13.20
N ALA A 96 -11.92 -4.29 -13.58
CA ALA A 96 -10.96 -4.39 -14.67
C ALA A 96 -9.63 -5.07 -14.26
N ALA A 97 -9.41 -5.35 -12.97
CA ALA A 97 -8.20 -6.05 -12.54
C ALA A 97 -8.32 -7.53 -12.92
N SER A 98 -7.56 -7.96 -13.93
CA SER A 98 -7.55 -9.36 -14.38
C SER A 98 -6.94 -10.31 -13.34
N THR A 99 -6.09 -9.80 -12.46
CA THR A 99 -5.48 -10.54 -11.34
C THR A 99 -5.01 -9.56 -10.27
N TYR A 100 -4.87 -10.07 -9.05
CA TYR A 100 -4.29 -9.37 -7.90
C TYR A 100 -3.90 -10.39 -6.83
N TRP A 101 -3.04 -9.95 -5.92
CA TRP A 101 -2.69 -10.69 -4.71
C TRP A 101 -3.00 -9.81 -3.51
N GLU A 102 -3.64 -10.38 -2.50
CA GLU A 102 -4.05 -9.66 -1.30
C GLU A 102 -3.57 -10.41 -0.05
N LEU A 103 -2.90 -9.68 0.84
CA LEU A 103 -2.81 -10.06 2.25
C LEU A 103 -3.76 -9.17 3.04
N SER A 104 -4.78 -9.76 3.66
CA SER A 104 -5.70 -9.06 4.56
C SER A 104 -5.32 -9.29 6.02
N ILE A 105 -5.18 -8.20 6.77
CA ILE A 105 -4.66 -8.16 8.14
C ILE A 105 -5.72 -7.50 9.03
N PRO A 106 -6.28 -8.22 10.01
CA PRO A 106 -7.24 -7.65 10.95
C PRO A 106 -6.61 -6.53 11.78
N VAL A 107 -7.34 -5.43 11.96
CA VAL A 107 -7.00 -4.40 12.94
C VAL A 107 -7.49 -4.87 14.30
N ILE A 108 -6.60 -4.94 15.28
CA ILE A 108 -6.89 -5.40 16.63
C ILE A 108 -7.20 -4.24 17.59
N LYS A 109 -6.79 -3.02 17.23
CA LYS A 109 -7.06 -1.82 18.01
C LYS A 109 -8.37 -1.15 17.58
N ALA A 110 -9.30 -1.03 18.51
CA ALA A 110 -10.60 -0.43 18.23
C ALA A 110 -10.54 1.08 17.97
N GLY A 111 -11.50 1.60 17.21
CA GLY A 111 -11.73 3.03 17.04
C GLY A 111 -10.75 3.76 16.12
N LEU A 112 -9.89 3.03 15.40
CA LEU A 112 -8.95 3.65 14.45
C LEU A 112 -9.68 4.17 13.23
N GLN A 113 -9.54 5.47 12.97
CA GLN A 113 -10.10 6.13 11.79
C GLN A 113 -9.05 6.19 10.68
N VAL A 114 -9.49 6.40 9.44
CA VAL A 114 -8.60 6.59 8.28
C VAL A 114 -7.53 7.65 8.57
N GLN A 115 -7.93 8.80 9.13
CA GLN A 115 -7.01 9.89 9.45
C GLN A 115 -5.91 9.49 10.44
N THR A 116 -6.15 8.50 11.30
CA THR A 116 -5.12 7.97 12.22
C THR A 116 -3.96 7.34 11.45
N PHE A 117 -4.24 6.67 10.34
CA PHE A 117 -3.22 6.06 9.48
C PHE A 117 -2.52 7.13 8.62
N VAL A 118 -3.27 8.09 8.08
CA VAL A 118 -2.69 9.20 7.29
C VAL A 118 -1.76 10.06 8.14
N ALA A 119 -2.18 10.42 9.36
CA ALA A 119 -1.35 11.18 10.29
C ALA A 119 -0.06 10.43 10.68
N MET A 120 -0.11 9.10 10.79
CA MET A 120 1.06 8.28 11.07
C MET A 120 2.11 8.35 9.96
N ILE A 121 1.70 8.39 8.69
CA ILE A 121 2.62 8.55 7.55
C ILE A 121 3.46 9.81 7.77
N THR A 122 2.80 10.95 8.04
CA THR A 122 3.47 12.23 8.29
C THR A 122 4.31 12.24 9.55
N ALA A 123 3.78 11.69 10.66
CA ALA A 123 4.50 11.66 11.93
C ALA A 123 5.81 10.87 11.86
N ASN A 124 5.85 9.83 11.01
CA ASN A 124 7.03 8.99 10.83
C ASN A 124 7.87 9.39 9.60
N GLY A 125 7.51 10.45 8.87
CA GLY A 125 8.25 10.96 7.72
C GLY A 125 8.15 10.07 6.48
N HIS A 126 7.17 9.17 6.38
CA HIS A 126 7.03 8.24 5.24
C HIS A 126 6.48 8.87 3.97
N GLU A 127 6.10 10.15 4.02
CA GLU A 127 5.89 11.00 2.84
C GLU A 127 7.22 11.42 2.18
N ARG A 128 8.35 11.20 2.85
CA ARG A 128 9.71 11.51 2.39
C ARG A 128 10.39 10.27 1.83
N TYR A 129 9.84 9.79 0.72
CA TYR A 129 10.29 8.54 0.10
C TYR A 129 10.96 8.81 -1.25
N LYS A 130 12.16 8.24 -1.43
CA LYS A 130 12.94 8.28 -2.67
C LYS A 130 12.98 6.89 -3.29
N TYR A 131 12.75 6.85 -4.60
CA TYR A 131 12.93 5.64 -5.40
C TYR A 131 14.02 5.88 -6.45
N ASP A 132 15.12 5.15 -6.31
CA ASP A 132 16.31 5.24 -7.17
C ASP A 132 16.28 4.26 -8.36
N GLY A 133 15.21 3.47 -8.49
CA GLY A 133 15.07 2.49 -9.56
C GLY A 133 15.53 1.07 -9.18
N ASN A 134 16.11 0.88 -8.00
CA ASN A 134 16.52 -0.42 -7.51
C ASN A 134 15.38 -1.09 -6.72
N GLY A 135 14.98 -2.29 -7.15
CA GLY A 135 13.94 -3.09 -6.50
C GLY A 135 12.52 -2.53 -6.61
N SER A 136 11.68 -2.83 -5.62
CA SER A 136 10.25 -2.51 -5.58
C SER A 136 10.00 -1.48 -4.49
N GLY A 137 10.02 -0.21 -4.88
CA GLY A 137 9.89 0.85 -3.91
C GLY A 137 8.52 0.90 -3.21
N CYS A 138 7.46 0.60 -3.95
CA CYS A 138 6.11 0.51 -3.41
C CYS A 138 5.92 -0.68 -2.45
N LEU A 139 6.63 -1.79 -2.68
CA LEU A 139 6.67 -2.91 -1.74
C LEU A 139 7.39 -2.48 -0.46
N SER A 140 8.56 -1.85 -0.58
CA SER A 140 9.33 -1.34 0.56
C SER A 140 8.55 -0.38 1.42
N TRP A 141 7.86 0.55 0.77
CA TRP A 141 6.97 1.49 1.43
C TRP A 141 5.82 0.80 2.17
N SER A 142 5.19 -0.19 1.55
CA SER A 142 4.13 -0.98 2.18
C SER A 142 4.65 -1.80 3.37
N THR A 143 5.85 -2.38 3.27
CA THR A 143 6.55 -3.09 4.36
C THR A 143 6.76 -2.15 5.55
N ARG A 144 7.21 -0.92 5.30
CA ARG A 144 7.48 0.06 6.36
C ARG A 144 6.20 0.50 7.06
N LEU A 145 5.13 0.78 6.32
CA LEU A 145 3.84 1.10 6.92
C LEU A 145 3.32 -0.04 7.80
N LEU A 146 3.43 -1.30 7.33
CA LEU A 146 3.03 -2.43 8.15
C LEU A 146 3.84 -2.53 9.45
N ASN A 147 5.14 -2.28 9.38
CA ASN A 147 6.00 -2.26 10.56
C ASN A 147 5.56 -1.17 11.57
N ASP A 148 5.17 0.01 11.09
CA ASP A 148 4.65 1.06 11.96
C ASP A 148 3.31 0.67 12.60
N TYR A 149 2.43 0.01 11.85
CA TYR A 149 1.15 -0.49 12.37
C TYR A 149 1.36 -1.55 13.44
N VAL A 150 2.36 -2.42 13.28
CA VAL A 150 2.78 -3.37 14.33
C VAL A 150 3.32 -2.61 15.54
N ALA A 151 4.24 -1.66 15.35
CA ALA A 151 4.85 -0.90 16.44
C ALA A 151 3.83 -0.09 17.25
N ALA A 152 2.78 0.43 16.59
CA ALA A 152 1.69 1.16 17.23
C ALA A 152 0.61 0.25 17.86
N GLY A 153 0.75 -1.07 17.72
CA GLY A 153 -0.21 -2.07 18.22
C GLY A 153 -1.54 -2.04 17.48
N TYR A 154 -1.57 -1.61 16.22
CA TYR A 154 -2.79 -1.55 15.41
C TYR A 154 -3.15 -2.92 14.85
N VAL A 155 -2.14 -3.74 14.58
CA VAL A 155 -2.25 -5.12 14.08
C VAL A 155 -1.38 -6.04 14.93
N ASP A 156 -1.58 -7.36 14.78
CA ASP A 156 -0.81 -8.37 15.50
C ASP A 156 0.69 -8.33 15.15
N ALA A 157 1.55 -8.63 16.12
CA ALA A 157 3.01 -8.61 15.93
C ALA A 157 3.50 -9.62 14.86
N GLN A 158 2.76 -10.71 14.62
CA GLN A 158 3.06 -11.69 13.58
C GLN A 158 2.75 -11.18 12.17
N ALA A 159 2.08 -10.02 12.02
CA ALA A 159 1.71 -9.49 10.71
C ALA A 159 2.91 -9.31 9.77
N MET A 160 4.06 -8.86 10.29
CA MET A 160 5.30 -8.73 9.50
C MET A 160 5.83 -10.07 9.00
N GLN A 161 5.82 -11.11 9.85
CA GLN A 161 6.25 -12.45 9.45
C GLN A 161 5.29 -13.05 8.41
N ASN A 162 3.98 -12.85 8.60
CA ASN A 162 2.96 -13.29 7.66
C ASN A 162 3.11 -12.59 6.32
N PHE A 163 3.46 -11.29 6.32
CA PHE A 163 3.70 -10.54 5.10
C PHE A 163 4.94 -11.01 4.35
N ALA A 164 6.06 -11.23 5.04
CA ALA A 164 7.27 -11.78 4.42
C ALA A 164 7.02 -13.16 3.78
N LYS A 165 6.29 -14.04 4.48
CA LYS A 165 5.88 -15.34 3.95
C LYS A 165 4.97 -15.22 2.73
N PHE A 166 3.99 -14.31 2.79
CA PHE A 166 3.08 -14.02 1.69
C PHE A 166 3.82 -13.54 0.44
N ILE A 167 4.76 -12.58 0.57
CA ILE A 167 5.56 -12.09 -0.55
C ILE A 167 6.43 -13.19 -1.16
N THR A 168 7.11 -13.98 -0.32
CA THR A 168 7.94 -15.10 -0.78
C THR A 168 7.13 -16.13 -1.55
N THR A 169 5.97 -16.52 -1.00
CA THR A 169 5.06 -17.48 -1.65
C THR A 169 4.52 -16.93 -2.96
N THR A 170 4.13 -15.65 -2.99
CA THR A 170 3.61 -15.00 -4.19
C THR A 170 4.68 -14.93 -5.27
N ARG A 171 5.90 -14.48 -4.95
CA ARG A 171 7.05 -14.48 -5.87
C ARG A 171 7.27 -15.83 -6.53
N HIS A 172 7.23 -16.91 -5.75
CA HIS A 172 7.39 -18.26 -6.27
C HIS A 172 6.24 -18.67 -7.21
N TYR A 173 5.00 -18.42 -6.80
CA TYR A 173 3.81 -18.80 -7.58
C TYR A 173 3.70 -18.08 -8.93
N VAL A 174 4.15 -16.83 -9.00
CA VAL A 174 3.99 -15.98 -10.19
C VAL A 174 5.21 -15.94 -11.10
N ALA A 175 6.28 -16.66 -10.73
CA ALA A 175 7.54 -16.69 -11.47
C ALA A 175 7.30 -17.08 -12.94
N GLY A 176 7.91 -16.33 -13.85
CA GLY A 176 7.73 -16.50 -15.31
C GLY A 176 6.54 -15.75 -15.92
N PHE A 177 5.63 -15.20 -15.12
CA PHE A 177 4.52 -14.37 -15.61
C PHE A 177 4.60 -12.93 -15.10
N TYR A 178 4.91 -12.78 -13.81
CA TYR A 178 4.95 -11.48 -13.14
C TYR A 178 6.29 -11.27 -12.44
N TRP A 179 6.68 -10.01 -12.39
CA TRP A 179 7.87 -9.55 -11.70
C TRP A 179 7.48 -8.84 -10.42
N ILE A 180 7.90 -9.41 -9.28
CA ILE A 180 7.87 -8.77 -7.97
C ILE A 180 9.32 -8.52 -7.58
N PRO A 181 9.88 -7.33 -7.84
CA PRO A 181 11.26 -7.02 -7.52
C PRO A 181 11.54 -7.11 -6.02
N ASP A 182 12.82 -7.16 -5.65
CA ASP A 182 13.25 -7.17 -4.25
C ASP A 182 12.76 -5.93 -3.49
N ASP A 183 12.52 -6.08 -2.20
CA ASP A 183 12.10 -4.98 -1.34
C ASP A 183 13.31 -4.05 -1.13
N GLN A 184 13.33 -2.92 -1.84
CA GLN A 184 14.37 -1.90 -1.75
C GLN A 184 13.76 -0.51 -1.89
N GLY A 185 14.31 0.45 -1.13
CA GLY A 185 13.83 1.83 -1.07
C GLY A 185 14.74 2.71 -0.24
N THR A 186 14.71 4.03 -0.48
CA THR A 186 15.49 5.01 0.30
C THR A 186 14.55 6.05 0.93
N TYR A 187 14.69 6.29 2.23
CA TYR A 187 13.96 7.32 2.96
C TYR A 187 14.91 8.48 3.27
N ILE A 188 14.39 9.72 3.23
CA ILE A 188 15.22 10.95 3.28
C ILE A 188 14.78 11.93 4.37
#